data_AF-A0A7K3D2C4-F1
#
_entry.id   AF-A0A7K3D2C4-F1
#
_cell.length_a   1.000
_cell.length_b   1.000
_cell.length_c   1.000
_cell.angle_alpha   90.00
_cell.angle_beta   90.00
_cell.angle_gamma   90.00
#
_symmetry.space_group_name_H-M   'P 1'
#
loop_
_entity.id
_entity.type
_entity.pdbx_description
1 polymer ?
#
loop_
_entity_poly.entity_id
_entity_poly.type
_entity_poly.pdbx_seq_one_letter_code
_entity_poly.pdbx_strand_id
1 'polypeptide(L)' 'MTTHSNTPAGWYPDPHGAPQLLRWWDGSQWTDHTNPAPQGGQQQAPAQQAQQAQQAQQA' A
#
# COMPACT_ATOMS: atom_id res chain seq x y z
N MET A 1 19.93 23.15 -21.97
CA MET A 1 20.11 21.72 -21.65
C MET A 1 19.16 21.36 -20.52
N THR A 2 17.93 20.96 -20.85
CA THR A 2 17.01 20.36 -19.86
C THR A 2 17.04 18.86 -20.10
N THR A 3 17.77 18.16 -19.24
CA THR A 3 17.80 16.70 -19.17
C THR A 3 16.40 16.23 -18.84
N HIS A 4 15.63 15.80 -19.85
CA HIS A 4 14.33 15.19 -19.66
C HIS A 4 14.58 13.83 -19.00
N SER A 5 14.33 13.79 -17.69
CA SER A 5 14.31 12.56 -16.90
C SER A 5 13.44 11.55 -17.63
N ASN A 6 14.05 10.50 -18.19
CA ASN A 6 13.37 9.41 -18.90
C ASN A 6 12.71 8.46 -17.89
N THR A 7 11.86 9.02 -17.03
CA THR A 7 11.10 8.24 -16.05
C THR A 7 9.80 7.84 -16.70
N PRO A 8 9.58 6.54 -16.99
CA PRO A 8 8.35 6.08 -17.61
C PRO A 8 7.15 6.28 -16.69
N ALA A 9 5.96 6.35 -17.27
CA ALA A 9 4.73 6.42 -16.49
C ALA A 9 4.59 5.18 -15.58
N GLY A 10 4.22 5.38 -14.32
CA GLY A 10 4.18 4.30 -13.33
C GLY A 10 3.82 4.74 -11.92
N TRP A 11 3.66 3.76 -11.03
CA TRP A 11 3.47 3.97 -9.60
C TRP A 11 4.83 4.11 -8.91
N TYR A 12 5.01 5.22 -8.20
CA TYR A 12 6.25 5.50 -7.48
C TYR A 12 5.97 5.96 -6.04
N PRO A 13 6.93 5.80 -5.11
CA PRO A 13 6.76 6.27 -3.73
C PRO A 13 6.55 7.79 -3.68
N ASP A 14 5.56 8.25 -2.92
CA ASP A 14 5.35 9.68 -2.72
C ASP A 14 6.43 10.25 -1.76
N PRO A 15 7.29 11.21 -2.21
CA PRO A 15 8.36 11.76 -1.37
C PRO A 15 7.85 12.72 -0.27
N HIS A 16 6.61 13.20 -0.37
CA HIS A 16 5.95 14.08 0.61
C HIS A 16 4.84 13.37 1.40
N GLY A 17 4.42 12.19 0.95
CA GLY A 17 3.32 11.41 1.51
C GLY A 17 3.73 10.43 2.60
N ALA A 18 2.76 9.64 3.05
CA ALA A 18 3.02 8.53 3.94
C ALA A 18 3.92 7.48 3.24
N PRO A 19 4.85 6.83 3.95
CA PRO A 19 5.75 5.80 3.36
C PRO A 19 5.02 4.57 2.80
N GLN A 20 3.70 4.54 2.87
CA GLN A 20 2.80 3.48 2.45
C GLN A 20 1.87 3.93 1.31
N LEU A 21 2.22 5.03 0.62
CA LEU A 21 1.44 5.60 -0.48
C LEU A 21 2.29 5.66 -1.75
N LEU A 22 1.76 5.08 -2.82
CA LEU A 22 2.28 5.24 -4.17
C LEU A 22 1.48 6.32 -4.88
N ARG A 23 2.15 7.20 -5.62
CA ARG A 23 1.52 8.19 -6.48
C ARG A 23 1.82 7.88 -7.93
N TRP A 24 0.88 8.17 -8.83
CA TRP A 24 1.05 7.94 -10.25
C TRP A 24 1.86 9.08 -10.89
N TRP A 25 2.93 8.71 -11.58
CA TRP A 25 3.72 9.56 -12.47
C TRP A 25 3.28 9.30 -13.91
N ASP A 26 2.96 10.35 -14.68
CA ASP A 26 2.51 10.20 -16.07
C ASP A 26 3.66 10.21 -17.10
N GLY A 27 4.89 10.45 -16.66
CA GLY A 27 6.06 10.67 -17.53
C GLY A 27 6.58 12.10 -17.49
N SER A 28 5.75 13.07 -17.08
CA SER A 28 6.11 14.50 -17.04
C SER A 28 5.85 15.14 -15.67
N GLN A 29 4.83 14.70 -14.97
CA GLN A 29 4.42 15.19 -13.66
C GLN A 29 3.75 14.11 -12.81
N TRP A 30 3.61 14.41 -11.53
CA TRP A 30 2.81 13.60 -10.63
C TRP A 30 1.33 13.95 -10.77
N THR A 31 0.46 12.95 -10.68
CA THR A 31 -1.00 13.14 -10.71
C THR A 31 -1.61 12.92 -9.33
N ASP A 32 -2.88 13.29 -9.15
CA ASP A 32 -3.64 13.02 -7.91
C ASP A 32 -4.02 11.54 -7.70
N HIS A 33 -3.72 10.66 -8.65
CA HIS A 33 -3.97 9.23 -8.45
C HIS A 33 -2.98 8.66 -7.43
N THR A 34 -3.52 8.13 -6.34
CA THR A 34 -2.77 7.47 -5.28
C THR A 34 -3.23 6.04 -5.07
N ASN A 35 -2.30 5.14 -4.77
CA ASN A 35 -2.55 3.74 -4.46
C ASN A 35 -1.90 3.39 -3.11
N PRO A 36 -2.60 2.73 -2.18
CA PRO A 36 -1.94 2.17 -1.01
C PRO A 36 -0.83 1.21 -1.46
N ALA A 37 0.41 1.51 -1.05
CA ALA A 37 1.49 0.55 -1.22
C ALA A 37 1.10 -0.72 -0.47
N PRO A 38 1.33 -1.93 -1.02
CA PRO A 38 1.16 -3.16 -0.28
C PRO A 38 2.06 -3.10 0.95
N GLN A 39 1.48 -2.74 2.09
CA GLN A 39 2.12 -2.81 3.38
C GLN A 39 2.44 -4.28 3.57
N GLY A 40 3.71 -4.66 3.43
CA GLY A 40 4.16 -6.00 3.76
C GLY A 40 3.70 -6.33 5.18
N GLY A 41 2.66 -7.16 5.30
CA GLY A 41 2.26 -7.77 6.57
C GLY A 41 1.37 -6.95 7.49
N GLN A 42 0.35 -6.23 7.00
CA GLN A 42 -0.89 -6.16 7.79
C GLN A 42 -1.67 -7.45 7.52
N GLN A 43 -1.12 -8.54 8.06
CA GLN A 43 -1.86 -9.74 8.37
C GLN A 43 -3.03 -9.32 9.25
N GLN A 44 -4.17 -9.07 8.63
CA GLN A 44 -5.45 -9.34 9.25
C GLN A 44 -5.48 -10.85 9.47
N ALA A 45 -4.74 -11.36 10.47
CA ALA A 45 -5.04 -12.65 11.04
C ALA A 45 -6.36 -12.44 11.76
N PRO A 46 -7.48 -13.00 11.26
CA PRO A 46 -8.73 -12.83 11.98
C PRO A 46 -8.55 -13.52 13.34
N ALA A 47 -8.93 -12.82 14.41
CA ALA A 47 -9.05 -13.33 15.77
C ALA A 47 -10.10 -14.47 15.90
N GLN A 48 -10.39 -15.19 14.82
CA GLN A 48 -11.41 -16.22 14.68
C GLN A 48 -11.01 -17.57 15.30
N GLN A 49 -9.74 -17.79 15.64
CA GLN A 49 -9.32 -19.03 16.30
C GLN A 49 -9.57 -19.03 17.83
N ALA A 50 -9.65 -17.87 18.48
CA ALA A 50 -9.87 -17.80 19.92
C ALA A 50 -11.33 -18.07 20.34
N GLN A 51 -12.29 -17.82 19.43
CA GLN A 51 -13.72 -17.96 19.77
C GLN A 51 -14.23 -19.41 19.69
N GLN A 52 -13.62 -20.27 18.88
CA GLN A 52 -14.02 -21.69 18.78
C GLN A 52 -13.59 -22.53 19.99
N ALA A 53 -12.45 -22.23 20.60
CA ALA A 53 -11.96 -22.98 21.76
C ALA A 53 -12.82 -22.77 23.02
N GLN A 54 -13.56 -21.66 23.10
CA GLN A 54 -14.36 -21.31 24.27
C GLN A 54 -15.75 -21.95 24.27
N GLN A 55 -16.24 -22.39 23.09
CA GLN A 55 -17.51 -23.12 22.97
C GLN A 55 -17.34 -24.61 23.25
N ALA A 56 -16.20 -25.20 22.91
CA ALA A 56 -15.91 -26.62 23.18
C ALA A 56 -15.69 -26.96 24.66
N GLN A 57 -15.47 -25.96 25.53
CA GLN A 57 -15.31 -26.14 26.97
C GLN A 57 -16.63 -26.06 27.76
N GLN A 58 -17.74 -25.74 27.08
CA GLN A 58 -19.07 -25.62 27.69
C GLN A 58 -19.97 -26.82 27.35
N ALA A 59 -19.42 -27.90 26.80
CA ALA A 59 -20.10 -29.17 26.53
C ALA A 59 -19.67 -30.26 27.52
#